data_AF-A0A1G2DBQ4-F1
#
_entry.id   AF-A0A1G2DBQ4-F1
#
_cell.length_a   1.000
_cell.length_b   1.000
_cell.length_c   1.000
_cell.angle_alpha   90.00
_cell.angle_beta   90.00
_cell.angle_gamma   90.00
#
_symmetry.space_group_name_H-M   'P 1'
#
loop_
_entity.id
_entity.type
_entity.pdbx_description
1 polymer ?
#
loop_
_entity_poly.entity_id
_entity_poly.type
_entity_poly.pdbx_seq_one_letter_code
_entity_poly.pdbx_strand_id
1 'polypeptide(L)' 'MVTQSSLSEQQATHVRIETQDEQVILGKPARVYVYEGNKLVTVVTAKVEPRQGADGGYYPSVTLKKQ' A
#
# COMPACT_ATOMS: atom_id res chain seq x y z
N MET A 1 -31.94 -14.52 -37.16
CA MET A 1 -31.55 -13.49 -36.18
C MET A 1 -31.33 -14.18 -34.84
N VAL A 2 -30.07 -14.37 -34.44
CA VAL A 2 -29.73 -14.89 -33.11
C VAL A 2 -28.92 -13.80 -32.44
N THR A 3 -29.54 -13.13 -31.47
CA THR A 3 -28.92 -12.07 -30.68
C THR A 3 -27.93 -12.75 -29.72
N GLN A 4 -26.63 -12.52 -29.94
CA GLN A 4 -25.59 -12.95 -29.02
C GLN A 4 -25.72 -12.14 -27.73
N SER A 5 -26.40 -12.71 -26.75
CA SER A 5 -26.50 -12.18 -25.40
C SER A 5 -25.20 -12.44 -24.63
N SER A 6 -24.77 -11.39 -23.92
CA SER A 6 -23.85 -11.41 -22.77
C SER A 6 -22.45 -11.97 -23.02
N LEU A 7 -21.61 -11.18 -23.69
CA LEU A 7 -20.20 -11.11 -23.30
C LEU A 7 -20.18 -10.49 -21.90
N SER A 8 -20.02 -11.33 -20.87
CA SER A 8 -19.64 -10.87 -19.54
C SER A 8 -18.33 -10.09 -19.67
N GLU A 9 -18.40 -8.76 -19.56
CA GLU A 9 -17.23 -7.91 -19.41
C GLU A 9 -16.41 -8.50 -18.26
N GLN A 10 -15.27 -9.11 -18.59
CA GLN A 10 -14.24 -9.37 -17.60
C GLN A 10 -13.83 -8.01 -17.07
N GLN A 11 -14.39 -7.64 -15.93
CA GLN A 11 -14.15 -6.36 -15.27
C GLN A 11 -12.68 -6.36 -14.86
N ALA A 12 -11.81 -5.84 -15.72
CA ALA A 12 -10.41 -5.61 -15.41
C ALA A 12 -10.37 -4.65 -14.22
N THR A 13 -10.13 -5.19 -13.03
CA THR A 13 -9.97 -4.38 -11.84
C THR A 13 -8.65 -3.65 -11.95
N HIS A 14 -8.72 -2.41 -12.44
CA HIS A 14 -7.57 -1.52 -12.52
C HIS A 14 -7.11 -1.17 -11.09
N VAL A 15 -5.94 -1.69 -10.71
CA VAL A 15 -5.28 -1.31 -9.46
C VAL A 15 -4.46 -0.05 -9.70
N ARG A 16 -4.72 1.01 -8.93
CA ARG A 16 -3.93 2.25 -8.94
C ARG A 16 -3.22 2.39 -7.60
N ILE A 17 -1.93 2.71 -7.65
CA ILE A 17 -1.09 2.91 -6.47
C ILE A 17 -0.59 4.35 -6.48
N GLU A 18 -0.77 5.05 -5.38
CA GLU A 18 -0.26 6.41 -5.19
C GLU A 18 0.67 6.47 -3.98
N THR A 19 1.82 7.09 -4.17
CA THR A 19 2.85 7.25 -3.13
C THR A 19 2.86 8.69 -2.66
N GLN A 20 2.70 8.92 -1.35
CA GLN A 20 2.78 10.26 -0.77
C GLN A 20 4.22 10.73 -0.61
N ASP A 21 5.08 9.82 -0.17
CA ASP A 21 6.49 10.05 0.10
C ASP A 21 7.26 8.80 -0.37
N GLU A 22 8.28 8.97 -1.20
CA GLU A 22 9.14 7.86 -1.64
C GLU A 22 10.23 7.52 -0.61
N GLN A 23 10.48 8.44 0.32
CA GLN A 23 11.50 8.30 1.37
C GLN A 23 10.85 8.22 2.74
N VAL A 24 11.21 7.20 3.51
CA VAL A 24 10.86 7.10 4.93
C VAL A 24 12.04 7.63 5.75
N ILE A 25 11.81 8.69 6.52
CA ILE A 25 12.78 9.19 7.49
C ILE A 25 12.24 9.00 8.90
N LEU A 26 13.14 8.95 9.88
CA LEU A 26 12.77 8.81 11.29
C LEU A 26 11.72 9.86 11.68
N GLY A 27 10.59 9.42 12.24
CA GLY A 27 9.51 10.33 12.67
C GLY A 27 8.59 10.86 11.57
N LYS A 28 8.89 10.60 10.28
CA LYS A 28 8.00 10.93 9.15
C LYS A 28 7.60 9.64 8.40
N PRO A 29 6.42 9.07 8.71
CA PRO A 29 5.93 7.88 8.02
C PRO A 29 5.67 8.16 6.55
N ALA A 30 6.07 7.24 5.66
CA ALA A 30 5.61 7.27 4.27
C ALA A 30 4.29 6.50 4.14
N ARG A 31 3.47 6.91 3.19
CA ARG A 31 2.17 6.29 2.92
C ARG A 31 2.04 5.92 1.45
N VAL A 32 1.47 4.75 1.22
CA VAL A 32 1.07 4.25 -0.09
C VAL A 32 -0.42 3.98 -0.04
N TYR A 33 -1.16 4.57 -0.97
CA TYR A 33 -2.60 4.41 -1.12
C TYR A 33 -2.88 3.44 -2.27
N VAL A 34 -3.66 2.41 -2.01
CA VAL A 34 -4.02 1.38 -3.01
C VAL A 34 -5.49 1.50 -3.33
N TYR A 35 -5.80 1.71 -4.61
CA TYR A 35 -7.14 1.89 -5.13
C TYR A 35 -7.51 0.77 -6.08
N GLU A 36 -8.77 0.38 -6.05
CA GLU A 36 -9.41 -0.44 -7.08
C GLU A 36 -10.41 0.46 -7.82
N GLY A 37 -10.05 0.83 -9.05
CA GLY A 37 -10.67 1.96 -9.75
C GLY A 37 -10.53 3.26 -8.95
N ASN A 38 -11.67 3.83 -8.55
CA ASN A 38 -11.75 5.06 -7.76
C ASN A 38 -11.92 4.83 -6.25
N LYS A 39 -12.03 3.58 -5.80
CA LYS A 39 -12.24 3.24 -4.40
C LYS A 39 -10.90 2.99 -3.72
N LEU A 40 -10.62 3.70 -2.63
CA LEU A 40 -9.49 3.39 -1.76
C LEU A 40 -9.76 2.06 -1.04
N VAL A 41 -8.88 1.08 -1.26
CA VAL A 41 -8.99 -0.28 -0.70
C VAL A 41 -8.18 -0.40 0.58
N THR A 42 -7.00 0.20 0.63
CA THR A 42 -6.15 0.18 1.82
C THR A 42 -5.07 1.26 1.76
N VAL A 43 -4.50 1.56 2.93
CA VAL A 43 -3.32 2.40 3.06
C VAL A 43 -2.22 1.59 3.72
N VAL A 44 -1.06 1.55 3.08
CA VAL A 44 0.15 0.97 3.66
C VAL A 44 0.99 2.11 4.23
N THR A 45 1.22 2.08 5.54
CA THR A 45 2.09 3.04 6.22
C THR A 45 3.42 2.39 6.55
N ALA A 46 4.51 3.00 6.10
CA ALA A 46 5.87 2.64 6.48
C ALA A 46 6.37 3.60 7.58
N LYS A 47 6.87 3.06 8.69
CA LYS A 47 7.45 3.83 9.79
C LYS A 47 8.87 3.36 10.05
N VAL A 48 9.80 4.31 10.20
CA VAL A 48 11.13 4.05 10.73
C VAL A 48 11.11 4.44 12.21
N GLU A 49 11.40 3.48 13.08
CA GLU A 49 11.50 3.67 14.52
C GLU A 49 12.70 2.87 15.05
N PRO A 50 13.45 3.36 16.07
CA PRO A 50 14.53 2.60 16.67
C PRO A 50 13.95 1.40 17.42
N ARG A 51 14.55 0.22 17.23
CA ARG A 51 14.24 -0.98 18.03
C ARG A 51 15.50 -1.57 18.62
N GLN A 52 15.35 -2.16 19.79
CA GLN A 52 16.45 -2.77 20.51
C GLN A 52 16.79 -4.13 19.90
N GLY A 53 18.07 -4.32 19.56
CA GLY A 53 18.65 -5.59 19.12
C GLY A 53 18.96 -6.52 20.30
N ALA A 54 19.34 -7.76 19.98
CA ALA A 54 19.69 -8.76 20.98
C ALA A 54 20.95 -8.41 21.79
N ASP A 55 21.79 -7.51 21.26
CA ASP A 55 22.98 -6.97 21.91
C ASP A 55 22.69 -5.74 22.79
N GLY A 56 21.43 -5.33 22.89
CA GLY A 56 21.00 -4.15 23.62
C GLY A 56 21.17 -2.82 22.86
N GLY A 57 21.75 -2.83 21.66
CA GLY A 57 21.88 -1.66 20.79
C GLY A 57 20.54 -1.27 20.14
N TYR A 58 20.41 0.00 19.72
CA TYR A 58 19.21 0.48 19.03
C TYR A 58 19.48 0.71 17.54
N TYR A 59 18.61 0.16 16.70
CA TYR A 59 18.77 0.18 15.24
C TYR A 59 17.53 0.74 14.55
N PRO A 60 17.70 1.53 13.46
CA PRO A 60 16.57 1.97 12.67
C PRO A 60 15.85 0.77 12.06
N SER A 61 14.58 0.58 12.43
CA SER A 61 13.76 -0.52 11.95
C SER A 61 12.58 0.01 11.16
N VAL A 62 12.38 -0.51 9.95
CA VAL A 62 11.21 -0.21 9.12
C VAL A 62 10.08 -1.17 9.48
N THR A 63 8.92 -0.63 9.85
CA THR A 63 7.69 -1.40 10.04
C THR A 63 6.66 -0.99 9.01
N LEU A 64 6.10 -1.98 8.31
CA LEU A 64 4.96 -1.79 7.40
C LEU A 64 3.68 -2.20 8.12
N LYS A 65 2.68 -1.32 8.11
CA LYS A 65 1.33 -1.63 8.63
C LYS A 65 0.28 -1.34 7.58
N LYS A 66 -0.62 -2.30 7.37
CA LYS A 66 -1.85 -2.14 6.61
C LYS A 66 -2.92 -1.51 7.52
N GLN A 67 -3.65 -0.53 7.00
CA GLN A 67 -4.85 0.02 7.61
C GLN A 67 -6.09 -0.31 6.78
#